data_AF-A0A933XSH1-F1
#
_entry.id   AF-A0A933XSH1-F1
#
_cell.length_a   1.000
_cell.length_b   1.000
_cell.length_c   1.000
_cell.angle_alpha   90.00
_cell.angle_beta   90.00
_cell.angle_gamma   90.00
#
_symmetry.space_group_name_H-M   'P 1'
#
loop_
_entity.id
_entity.type
_entity.pdbx_description
1 polymer ?
#
loop_
_entity_poly.entity_id
_entity_poly.type
_entity_poly.pdbx_seq_one_letter_code
_entity_poly.pdbx_strand_id
1 'polypeptide(L)'
;MKTFLRHGIWRRAAASARRTLAAGAFAVLLLAATAGFADEAERPGIARDTEVTSPDPLLNNEDPSKRFGVDLHRKPVMNTPSRLIDNRDGTVVDPREGLMWTQSDSLQTAKKWLNWFMAQDYVKALNEKRFAGYDDWRLPTRKELETLYDETKSVPWAYYWDVHNVHIDPVFGNTSCCFWSSEAYKDDYAWGFNYIRGKAYPSFKGGPQLSLSAIRPVRTWKKSDAPGSSAKAAGEAP
;
A
#
# COMPACT_ATOMS: atom_id res chain seq x y z
N MET A 1 -49.45 26.58 -33.94
CA MET A 1 -50.78 26.09 -33.49
C MET A 1 -50.61 24.69 -32.92
N LYS A 2 -51.12 24.44 -31.70
CA LYS A 2 -51.25 23.15 -30.97
C LYS A 2 -49.91 22.58 -30.42
N THR A 3 -49.74 22.14 -29.17
CA THR A 3 -50.66 21.88 -28.04
C THR A 3 -49.86 21.78 -26.72
N PHE A 4 -50.55 22.03 -25.62
CA PHE A 4 -50.11 22.20 -24.23
C PHE A 4 -49.86 20.90 -23.42
N LEU A 5 -49.10 21.07 -22.33
CA LEU A 5 -48.80 20.12 -21.24
C LEU A 5 -50.05 19.54 -20.51
N ARG A 6 -49.91 18.29 -20.04
CA ARG A 6 -50.71 17.62 -18.97
C ARG A 6 -49.92 17.72 -17.64
N HIS A 7 -50.42 18.27 -16.52
CA HIS A 7 -51.50 17.91 -15.56
C HIS A 7 -50.99 17.20 -14.26
N GLY A 8 -51.45 17.72 -13.11
CA GLY A 8 -51.46 17.10 -11.76
C GLY A 8 -50.45 17.71 -10.75
N ILE A 9 -50.71 18.55 -9.74
CA ILE A 9 -51.86 18.98 -8.90
C ILE A 9 -52.16 18.12 -7.62
N TRP A 10 -51.90 18.75 -6.44
CA TRP A 10 -52.40 18.61 -5.02
C TRP A 10 -52.14 17.29 -4.22
N ARG A 11 -51.90 17.21 -2.89
CA ARG A 11 -52.23 17.98 -1.64
C ARG A 11 -51.20 17.68 -0.50
N ARG A 12 -50.69 18.67 0.25
CA ARG A 12 -50.98 19.07 1.68
C ARG A 12 -51.28 17.97 2.73
N ALA A 13 -50.55 18.01 3.86
CA ALA A 13 -51.10 18.14 5.22
C ALA A 13 -50.00 18.45 6.27
N ALA A 14 -50.26 19.43 7.14
CA ALA A 14 -49.52 19.72 8.36
C ALA A 14 -50.54 19.92 9.49
N ALA A 15 -50.31 19.34 10.67
CA ALA A 15 -51.06 19.62 11.89
C ALA A 15 -50.19 19.41 13.14
N SER A 16 -50.41 20.30 14.11
CA SER A 16 -49.71 20.55 15.37
C SER A 16 -50.09 19.57 16.49
N ALA A 17 -49.20 19.38 17.48
CA ALA A 17 -49.59 18.97 18.84
C ALA A 17 -48.79 19.73 19.91
N ARG A 18 -49.48 20.12 20.99
CA ARG A 18 -49.07 21.02 22.08
C ARG A 18 -48.49 20.27 23.29
N ARG A 19 -47.74 21.03 24.11
CA ARG A 19 -47.13 20.68 25.41
C ARG A 19 -48.13 20.26 26.50
N THR A 20 -47.66 19.42 27.43
CA THR A 20 -48.05 19.43 28.85
C THR A 20 -46.85 19.08 29.72
N LEU A 21 -46.73 19.78 30.86
CA LEU A 21 -45.73 19.60 31.93
C LEU A 21 -46.47 19.02 33.15
N ALA A 22 -45.85 18.07 33.84
CA ALA A 22 -46.21 17.70 35.21
C ALA A 22 -44.93 17.31 35.99
N ALA A 23 -44.93 17.64 37.28
CA ALA A 23 -43.76 17.74 38.15
C ALA A 23 -43.55 16.51 39.06
N GLY A 24 -42.31 16.35 39.55
CA GLY A 24 -42.06 15.95 40.94
C GLY A 24 -41.45 14.57 41.21
N ALA A 25 -40.26 14.60 41.85
CA ALA A 25 -39.80 13.79 42.99
C ALA A 25 -38.46 13.03 42.83
N PHE A 26 -37.67 13.18 43.89
CA PHE A 26 -36.29 12.74 44.15
C PHE A 26 -36.07 11.21 44.12
N ALA A 27 -34.91 10.78 43.61
CA ALA A 27 -34.20 9.61 44.12
C ALA A 27 -32.68 9.75 43.89
N VAL A 28 -31.91 9.61 44.96
CA VAL A 28 -30.44 9.54 45.00
C VAL A 28 -30.06 8.05 45.04
N LEU A 29 -29.13 7.59 44.18
CA LEU A 29 -28.07 6.64 44.57
C LEU A 29 -27.04 6.40 43.44
N LEU A 30 -25.77 6.28 43.83
CA LEU A 30 -24.58 5.95 43.05
C LEU A 30 -24.75 4.67 42.20
N LEU A 31 -24.11 4.59 41.03
CA LEU A 31 -23.07 3.57 40.74
C LEU A 31 -22.37 3.76 39.38
N ALA A 32 -21.06 3.55 39.42
CA ALA A 32 -20.18 2.92 38.42
C ALA A 32 -20.02 3.54 37.02
N ALA A 33 -18.77 3.94 36.75
CA ALA A 33 -18.21 4.07 35.42
C ALA A 33 -18.24 2.73 34.68
N THR A 34 -18.98 2.66 33.59
CA THR A 34 -18.61 1.89 32.40
C THR A 34 -18.98 2.74 31.20
N ALA A 35 -18.00 3.45 30.63
CA ALA A 35 -18.15 3.99 29.29
C ALA A 35 -18.25 2.77 28.35
N GLY A 36 -19.50 2.40 28.05
CA GLY A 36 -19.82 1.43 27.03
C GLY A 36 -19.34 1.93 25.68
N PHE A 37 -18.78 0.99 24.93
CA PHE A 37 -18.63 1.06 23.48
C PHE A 37 -19.91 1.62 22.85
N ALA A 38 -19.87 2.88 22.43
CA ALA A 38 -20.85 3.45 21.52
C ALA A 38 -20.33 3.23 20.10
N ASP A 39 -20.84 2.14 19.51
CA ASP A 39 -21.20 1.96 18.11
C ASP A 39 -20.70 3.05 17.12
N GLU A 40 -19.55 2.81 16.49
CA GLU A 40 -19.07 3.51 15.29
C GLU A 40 -19.64 2.77 14.06
N ALA A 41 -20.97 2.78 13.94
CA ALA A 41 -21.67 2.34 12.73
C ALA A 41 -22.33 3.55 12.07
N GLU A 42 -22.17 3.67 10.76
CA GLU A 42 -22.76 4.69 9.88
C GLU A 42 -22.00 6.01 9.70
N ARG A 43 -20.72 5.92 9.29
CA ARG A 43 -20.24 6.82 8.22
C ARG A 43 -20.45 6.10 6.89
N PRO A 44 -20.87 6.78 5.79
CA PRO A 44 -20.92 6.15 4.48
C PRO A 44 -19.48 5.79 4.08
N GLY A 45 -19.11 4.55 4.37
CA GLY A 45 -17.75 4.06 4.22
C GLY A 45 -17.42 3.86 2.75
N ILE A 46 -16.23 4.30 2.36
CA ILE A 46 -15.55 3.75 1.18
C ILE A 46 -15.61 2.23 1.32
N ALA A 47 -16.28 1.56 0.38
CA ALA A 47 -16.43 0.11 0.41
C ALA A 47 -15.04 -0.54 0.56
N ARG A 48 -14.83 -1.25 1.68
CA ARG A 48 -13.58 -1.98 1.93
C ARG A 48 -13.40 -3.14 0.97
N ASP A 49 -14.47 -3.65 0.39
CA ASP A 49 -14.43 -4.91 -0.32
C ASP A 49 -15.20 -4.82 -1.63
N THR A 50 -14.48 -4.48 -2.68
CA THR A 50 -14.65 -5.21 -3.93
C THR A 50 -13.30 -5.81 -4.23
N GLU A 51 -13.16 -7.11 -4.02
CA GLU A 51 -12.14 -7.90 -4.67
C GLU A 51 -12.34 -7.66 -6.17
N VAL A 52 -11.59 -6.73 -6.76
CA VAL A 52 -11.62 -6.52 -8.21
C VAL A 52 -10.87 -7.71 -8.80
N THR A 53 -11.55 -8.85 -8.87
CA THR A 53 -11.16 -10.03 -9.63
C THR A 53 -11.49 -9.79 -11.10
N SER A 54 -11.01 -8.68 -11.67
CA SER A 54 -10.80 -8.66 -13.12
C SER A 54 -9.41 -9.22 -13.31
N PRO A 55 -9.25 -10.39 -13.94
CA PRO A 55 -7.94 -11.00 -14.09
C PRO A 55 -7.17 -10.14 -15.09
N ASP A 56 -6.39 -9.18 -14.58
CA ASP A 56 -5.52 -8.32 -15.38
C ASP A 56 -4.73 -9.23 -16.33
N PRO A 57 -4.86 -9.07 -17.66
CA PRO A 57 -4.21 -9.95 -18.63
C PRO A 57 -2.69 -10.09 -18.42
N LEU A 58 -2.04 -9.07 -17.84
CA LEU A 58 -0.62 -9.10 -17.50
C LEU A 58 -0.30 -9.96 -16.28
N LEU A 59 -1.30 -10.23 -15.43
CA LEU A 59 -1.22 -11.19 -14.34
C LEU A 59 -1.52 -12.62 -14.81
N ASN A 60 -2.15 -12.80 -15.97
CA ASN A 60 -2.60 -14.10 -16.49
C ASN A 60 -1.55 -14.89 -17.28
N ASN A 61 -0.27 -14.72 -16.94
CA ASN A 61 0.87 -15.47 -17.51
C ASN A 61 1.11 -15.28 -19.03
N GLU A 62 0.51 -14.29 -19.70
CA GLU A 62 0.99 -13.89 -21.02
C GLU A 62 2.36 -13.23 -20.86
N ASP A 63 3.38 -13.80 -21.49
CA ASP A 63 4.73 -13.22 -21.53
C ASP A 63 4.71 -11.93 -22.37
N PRO A 64 4.81 -10.73 -21.75
CA PRO A 64 4.78 -9.48 -22.49
C PRO A 64 6.03 -9.31 -23.36
N SER A 65 7.10 -10.06 -23.10
CA SER A 65 8.37 -9.98 -23.84
C SER A 65 8.17 -10.24 -25.32
N LYS A 66 7.34 -11.22 -25.67
CA LYS A 66 7.04 -11.60 -27.05
C LYS A 66 6.28 -10.51 -27.80
N ARG A 67 5.37 -9.83 -27.11
CA ARG A 67 4.55 -8.77 -27.70
C ARG A 67 5.38 -7.53 -28.06
N PHE A 68 6.36 -7.20 -27.22
CA PHE A 68 7.15 -5.98 -27.37
C PHE A 68 8.53 -6.19 -27.97
N GLY A 69 8.97 -7.43 -28.17
CA GLY A 69 10.33 -7.73 -28.62
C GLY A 69 11.40 -7.29 -27.62
N VAL A 70 11.06 -7.15 -26.33
CA VAL A 70 11.97 -6.82 -25.23
C VAL A 70 12.02 -8.01 -24.30
N ASP A 71 13.20 -8.56 -24.02
CA ASP A 71 13.34 -9.64 -23.04
C ASP A 71 13.16 -9.07 -21.62
N LEU A 72 11.91 -9.11 -21.13
CA LEU A 72 11.58 -8.69 -19.77
C LEU A 72 12.01 -9.74 -18.76
N HIS A 73 12.33 -10.98 -19.15
CA HIS A 73 12.83 -12.01 -18.24
C HIS A 73 14.35 -11.90 -18.00
N ARG A 74 15.05 -11.16 -18.87
CA ARG A 74 16.45 -10.83 -18.66
C ARG A 74 16.61 -9.99 -17.40
N LYS A 75 17.36 -10.52 -16.43
CA LYS A 75 17.77 -9.72 -15.26
C LYS A 75 18.43 -8.43 -15.77
N PRO A 76 17.96 -7.25 -15.32
CA PRO A 76 18.50 -6.01 -15.83
C PRO A 76 19.99 -5.92 -15.49
N VAL A 77 20.79 -5.47 -16.45
CA VAL A 77 22.25 -5.54 -16.36
C VAL A 77 22.74 -4.50 -15.35
N MET A 78 23.55 -4.95 -14.39
CA MET A 78 24.20 -4.09 -13.39
C MET A 78 25.36 -3.30 -14.02
N ASN A 79 25.04 -2.29 -14.84
CA ASN A 79 26.06 -1.49 -15.55
C ASN A 79 26.73 -0.41 -14.68
N THR A 80 26.26 -0.24 -13.44
CA THR A 80 26.77 0.77 -12.51
C THR A 80 26.89 0.12 -11.13
N PRO A 81 27.97 0.40 -10.37
CA PRO A 81 28.09 -0.07 -8.99
C PRO A 81 26.82 0.24 -8.20
N SER A 82 26.27 -0.77 -7.52
CA SER A 82 25.13 -0.58 -6.65
C SER A 82 25.59 -0.28 -5.24
N ARG A 83 24.96 0.73 -4.63
CA ARG A 83 25.09 1.00 -3.19
C ARG A 83 24.28 0.00 -2.36
N LEU A 84 23.39 -0.74 -2.99
CA LEU A 84 22.52 -1.73 -2.37
C LEU A 84 23.19 -3.09 -2.34
N ILE A 85 23.01 -3.82 -1.25
CA ILE A 85 23.65 -5.11 -1.00
C ILE A 85 22.58 -6.19 -0.98
N ASP A 86 22.66 -7.12 -1.92
CA ASP A 86 21.82 -8.33 -1.93
C ASP A 86 22.34 -9.33 -0.89
N ASN A 87 21.53 -9.63 0.12
CA ASN A 87 21.86 -10.60 1.18
C ASN A 87 21.70 -12.06 0.72
N ARG A 88 21.14 -12.31 -0.47
CA ARG A 88 20.85 -13.63 -1.04
C ARG A 88 19.85 -14.46 -0.26
N ASP A 89 19.05 -13.82 0.58
CA ASP A 89 17.95 -14.39 1.36
C ASP A 89 16.58 -13.80 0.98
N GLY A 90 16.52 -13.07 -0.13
CA GLY A 90 15.35 -12.31 -0.57
C GLY A 90 15.25 -10.91 0.05
N THR A 91 16.31 -10.43 0.71
CA THR A 91 16.41 -9.06 1.22
C THR A 91 17.55 -8.28 0.57
N VAL A 92 17.37 -6.96 0.50
CA VAL A 92 18.35 -6.00 -0.03
C VAL A 92 18.59 -4.93 1.03
N VAL A 93 19.85 -4.73 1.41
CA VAL A 93 20.24 -3.72 2.38
C VAL A 93 20.63 -2.43 1.68
N ASP A 94 20.19 -1.33 2.26
CA ASP A 94 20.63 0.03 1.99
C ASP A 94 21.44 0.55 3.19
N PRO A 95 22.78 0.44 3.17
CA PRO A 95 23.61 0.85 4.30
C PRO A 95 23.63 2.36 4.52
N ARG A 96 23.34 3.15 3.48
CA ARG A 96 23.35 4.62 3.55
C ARG A 96 22.14 5.13 4.33
N GLU A 97 20.98 4.52 4.07
CA GLU A 97 19.73 4.90 4.71
C GLU A 97 19.48 4.12 6.01
N GLY A 98 20.26 3.08 6.29
CA GLY A 98 20.03 2.21 7.45
C GLY A 98 18.72 1.42 7.30
N LEU A 99 18.42 0.98 6.08
CA LEU A 99 17.19 0.29 5.72
C LEU A 99 17.48 -1.08 5.12
N MET A 100 16.52 -1.99 5.27
CA MET A 100 16.49 -3.27 4.55
C MET A 100 15.13 -3.41 3.88
N TRP A 101 15.15 -3.85 2.64
CA TRP A 101 14.01 -3.98 1.75
C TRP A 101 13.79 -5.43 1.39
N THR A 102 12.55 -5.83 1.12
CA THR A 102 12.32 -7.07 0.38
C THR A 102 12.85 -6.91 -1.05
N GLN A 103 13.51 -7.94 -1.59
CA GLN A 103 14.03 -7.91 -2.94
C GLN A 103 12.89 -7.89 -3.97
N SER A 104 11.92 -8.80 -3.81
CA SER A 104 10.69 -8.83 -4.61
C SER A 104 9.61 -7.94 -4.00
N ASP A 105 8.86 -7.26 -4.85
CA ASP A 105 7.64 -6.52 -4.47
C ASP A 105 6.41 -7.42 -4.41
N SER A 106 5.30 -6.87 -3.91
CA SER A 106 4.03 -7.61 -3.76
C SER A 106 3.41 -8.04 -5.07
N LEU A 107 3.65 -7.34 -6.18
CA LEU A 107 3.13 -7.74 -7.49
C LEU A 107 3.87 -8.98 -7.98
N GLN A 108 5.18 -9.04 -7.77
CA GLN A 108 6.00 -10.20 -8.10
C GLN A 108 5.60 -11.44 -7.29
N THR A 109 5.30 -11.29 -6.00
CA THR A 109 5.01 -12.41 -5.09
C THR A 109 3.53 -12.81 -5.08
N ALA A 110 2.62 -11.85 -4.96
CA ALA A 110 1.18 -12.12 -4.83
C ALA A 110 0.46 -12.20 -6.18
N LYS A 111 1.12 -11.78 -7.27
CA LYS A 111 0.54 -11.74 -8.63
C LYS A 111 -0.81 -11.04 -8.68
N LYS A 112 -0.95 -9.97 -7.90
CA LYS A 112 -2.15 -9.11 -7.85
C LYS A 112 -1.80 -7.69 -7.46
N TRP A 113 -2.58 -6.74 -7.98
CA TRP A 113 -2.57 -5.36 -7.51
C TRP A 113 -3.17 -5.27 -6.12
N LEU A 114 -2.62 -4.38 -5.28
CA LEU A 114 -3.09 -4.16 -3.93
C LEU A 114 -3.61 -2.72 -3.81
N ASN A 115 -4.81 -2.58 -3.26
CA ASN A 115 -5.23 -1.28 -2.72
C ASN A 115 -4.46 -1.00 -1.41
N TRP A 116 -4.60 0.21 -0.87
CA TRP A 116 -3.81 0.65 0.29
C TRP A 116 -4.14 -0.13 1.58
N PHE A 117 -5.36 -0.64 1.71
CA PHE A 117 -5.74 -1.50 2.85
C PHE A 117 -5.13 -2.89 2.72
N MET A 118 -5.25 -3.52 1.54
CA MET A 118 -4.62 -4.82 1.25
C MET A 118 -3.09 -4.78 1.33
N ALA A 119 -2.49 -3.63 1.04
CA ALA A 119 -1.05 -3.41 1.24
C ALA A 119 -0.65 -3.54 2.72
N GLN A 120 -1.46 -3.02 3.64
CA GLN A 120 -1.24 -3.19 5.08
C GLN A 120 -1.40 -4.65 5.51
N ASP A 121 -2.42 -5.34 4.99
CA ASP A 121 -2.64 -6.76 5.27
C ASP A 121 -1.49 -7.63 4.74
N TYR A 122 -0.95 -7.30 3.56
CA TYR A 122 0.21 -8.00 3.01
C TYR A 122 1.42 -7.91 3.95
N VAL A 123 1.71 -6.73 4.49
CA VAL A 123 2.81 -6.54 5.45
C VAL A 123 2.57 -7.33 6.73
N LYS A 124 1.34 -7.31 7.26
CA LYS A 124 0.97 -8.11 8.42
C LYS A 124 1.23 -9.60 8.18
N ALA A 125 0.80 -10.12 7.04
CA ALA A 125 1.03 -11.51 6.66
C ALA A 125 2.53 -11.84 6.46
N LEU A 126 3.33 -10.88 5.99
CA LEU A 126 4.78 -11.04 5.86
C LEU A 126 5.46 -11.19 7.23
N ASN A 127 5.03 -10.40 8.20
CA ASN A 127 5.54 -10.45 9.58
C ASN A 127 5.14 -11.75 10.30
N GLU A 128 3.90 -12.20 10.14
CA GLU A 128 3.44 -13.48 10.69
C GLU A 128 4.28 -14.66 10.18
N LYS A 129 4.71 -14.60 8.92
CA LYS A 129 5.58 -15.61 8.30
C LYS A 129 7.05 -15.48 8.68
N ARG A 130 7.44 -14.44 9.44
CA ARG A 130 8.82 -14.12 9.77
C ARG A 130 9.74 -14.12 8.55
N PHE A 131 9.32 -13.45 7.47
CA PHE A 131 10.08 -13.46 6.21
C PHE A 131 11.54 -13.03 6.43
N ALA A 132 12.47 -13.83 5.88
CA ALA A 132 13.92 -13.70 6.11
C ALA A 132 14.33 -13.67 7.59
N GLY A 133 13.53 -14.26 8.48
CA GLY A 133 13.76 -14.28 9.93
C GLY A 133 13.20 -13.09 10.70
N TYR A 134 12.60 -12.10 10.02
CA TYR A 134 12.17 -10.82 10.59
C TYR A 134 10.65 -10.66 10.60
N ASP A 135 10.12 -9.96 11.61
CA ASP A 135 8.69 -9.73 11.88
C ASP A 135 8.33 -8.24 12.09
N ASP A 136 9.25 -7.35 11.76
CA ASP A 136 9.15 -5.89 11.88
C ASP A 136 9.12 -5.18 10.51
N TRP A 137 8.67 -5.87 9.47
CA TRP A 137 8.40 -5.27 8.16
C TRP A 137 7.26 -4.27 8.25
N ARG A 138 7.37 -3.16 7.51
CA ARG A 138 6.37 -2.10 7.43
C ARG A 138 6.22 -1.56 6.02
N LEU A 139 5.14 -0.80 5.78
CA LEU A 139 5.06 0.04 4.59
C LEU A 139 6.16 1.12 4.65
N PRO A 140 6.79 1.46 3.51
CA PRO A 140 7.77 2.54 3.45
C PRO A 140 7.08 3.90 3.52
N THR A 141 7.80 4.91 4.01
CA THR A 141 7.40 6.31 3.87
C THR A 141 7.70 6.80 2.45
N ARG A 142 7.14 7.95 2.03
CA ARG A 142 7.47 8.55 0.72
C ARG A 142 8.95 8.86 0.59
N LYS A 143 9.57 9.37 1.65
CA LYS A 143 11.00 9.71 1.66
C LYS A 143 11.85 8.48 1.45
N GLU A 144 11.51 7.36 2.07
CA GLU A 144 12.23 6.09 1.89
C GLU A 144 12.03 5.52 0.49
N LEU A 145 10.84 5.66 -0.12
CA LEU A 145 10.65 5.27 -1.52
C LEU A 145 11.51 6.14 -2.46
N GLU A 146 11.57 7.44 -2.19
CA GLU A 146 12.35 8.39 -2.98
C GLU A 146 13.85 8.06 -2.99
N THR A 147 14.41 7.52 -1.91
CA THR A 147 15.85 7.16 -1.87
C THR A 147 16.21 6.00 -2.80
N LEU A 148 15.24 5.18 -3.23
CA LEU A 148 15.46 4.12 -4.21
C LEU A 148 15.43 4.64 -5.65
N TYR A 149 14.93 5.84 -5.90
CA TYR A 149 14.88 6.40 -7.25
C TYR A 149 16.27 6.81 -7.72
N ASP A 150 16.63 6.37 -8.91
CA ASP A 150 17.89 6.71 -9.56
C ASP A 150 17.68 6.76 -11.08
N GLU A 151 17.65 7.96 -11.64
CA GLU A 151 17.40 8.19 -13.08
C GLU A 151 18.43 7.51 -13.97
N THR A 152 19.64 7.25 -13.45
CA THR A 152 20.71 6.58 -14.19
C THR A 152 20.46 5.08 -14.35
N LYS A 153 19.53 4.53 -13.57
CA LYS A 153 19.08 3.14 -13.67
C LYS A 153 17.87 3.05 -14.59
N SER A 154 17.75 1.91 -15.26
CA SER A 154 16.65 1.66 -16.19
C SER A 154 16.28 0.19 -16.14
N VAL A 155 15.10 -0.09 -15.62
CA VAL A 155 14.48 -1.42 -15.59
C VAL A 155 13.22 -1.36 -16.46
N PRO A 156 13.16 -2.12 -17.57
CA PRO A 156 11.97 -2.16 -18.40
C PRO A 156 10.75 -2.65 -17.61
N TRP A 157 9.63 -1.97 -17.76
CA TRP A 157 8.34 -2.33 -17.20
C TRP A 157 7.26 -2.22 -18.26
N ALA A 158 6.64 -3.35 -18.59
CA ALA A 158 5.56 -3.41 -19.56
C ALA A 158 4.21 -3.36 -18.86
N TYR A 159 3.33 -2.52 -19.40
CA TYR A 159 1.93 -2.46 -19.00
C TYR A 159 1.02 -2.34 -20.23
N TYR A 160 0.19 -3.36 -20.43
CA TYR A 160 -0.72 -3.55 -21.56
C TYR A 160 -0.07 -3.45 -22.93
N TRP A 161 -0.03 -2.25 -23.51
CA TRP A 161 0.43 -1.95 -24.86
C TRP A 161 1.66 -1.03 -24.88
N ASP A 162 2.19 -0.65 -23.71
CA ASP A 162 3.34 0.24 -23.59
C ASP A 162 4.44 -0.39 -22.72
N VAL A 163 5.69 -0.06 -23.05
CA VAL A 163 6.87 -0.35 -22.22
C VAL A 163 7.44 0.97 -21.73
N HIS A 164 7.57 1.08 -20.42
CA HIS A 164 8.22 2.20 -19.75
C HIS A 164 9.52 1.74 -19.11
N ASN A 165 10.34 2.71 -18.67
CA ASN A 165 11.50 2.43 -17.85
C ASN A 165 11.22 2.86 -16.41
N VAL A 166 11.58 1.99 -15.48
CA VAL A 166 11.52 2.23 -14.04
C VAL A 166 12.93 2.53 -13.58
N HIS A 167 13.09 3.68 -12.93
CA HIS A 167 14.38 4.22 -12.52
C HIS A 167 14.72 3.78 -11.09
N ILE A 168 15.07 2.51 -10.95
CA ILE A 168 15.45 1.87 -9.69
C ILE A 168 16.57 0.86 -9.94
N ASP A 169 17.36 0.55 -8.92
CA ASP A 169 18.48 -0.38 -9.06
C ASP A 169 18.04 -1.79 -9.49
N PRO A 170 18.70 -2.40 -10.50
CA PRO A 170 18.36 -3.75 -11.00
C PRO A 170 18.46 -4.88 -9.99
N VAL A 171 19.07 -4.66 -8.81
CA VAL A 171 19.11 -5.65 -7.71
C VAL A 171 17.70 -6.15 -7.32
N PHE A 172 16.68 -5.34 -7.57
CA PHE A 172 15.28 -5.68 -7.32
C PHE A 172 14.58 -6.46 -8.44
N GLY A 173 15.30 -6.74 -9.54
CA GLY A 173 14.77 -7.46 -10.70
C GLY A 173 13.62 -6.73 -11.38
N ASN A 174 12.68 -7.50 -11.95
CA ASN A 174 11.48 -6.95 -12.56
C ASN A 174 10.58 -6.35 -11.48
N THR A 175 10.33 -5.05 -11.55
CA THR A 175 9.67 -4.32 -10.49
C THR A 175 8.41 -3.61 -11.00
N SER A 176 7.43 -3.37 -10.12
CA SER A 176 6.33 -2.43 -10.42
C SER A 176 6.87 -1.01 -10.68
N CYS A 177 6.13 -0.19 -11.44
CA CYS A 177 6.44 1.24 -11.59
C CYS A 177 6.15 2.06 -10.32
N CYS A 178 5.29 1.52 -9.46
CA CYS A 178 4.43 2.35 -8.63
C CYS A 178 4.18 1.65 -7.30
N PHE A 179 4.42 2.37 -6.20
CA PHE A 179 4.44 1.80 -4.86
C PHE A 179 3.65 2.63 -3.85
N TRP A 180 2.88 1.98 -2.99
CA TRP A 180 2.23 2.64 -1.86
C TRP A 180 3.23 3.03 -0.78
N SER A 181 3.00 4.19 -0.16
CA SER A 181 3.63 4.55 1.11
C SER A 181 2.67 4.35 2.30
N SER A 182 3.21 4.44 3.50
CA SER A 182 2.46 4.41 4.76
C SER A 182 1.65 5.68 5.03
N GLU A 183 1.84 6.74 4.24
CA GLU A 183 1.27 8.06 4.50
C GLU A 183 -0.12 8.20 3.89
N ALA A 184 -1.14 8.30 4.75
CA ALA A 184 -2.46 8.75 4.33
C ALA A 184 -2.42 10.22 3.85
N TYR A 185 -3.30 10.56 2.92
CA TYR A 185 -3.48 11.90 2.37
C TYR A 185 -4.98 12.22 2.28
N LYS A 186 -5.45 13.19 3.06
CA LYS A 186 -6.90 13.46 3.17
C LYS A 186 -7.68 12.18 3.56
N ASP A 187 -9.00 12.23 3.45
CA ASP A 187 -9.86 11.15 3.93
C ASP A 187 -9.70 9.88 3.07
N ASP A 188 -9.77 10.04 1.74
CA ASP A 188 -9.90 8.89 0.83
C ASP A 188 -8.61 8.52 0.08
N TYR A 189 -7.50 9.24 0.28
CA TYR A 189 -6.28 9.04 -0.50
C TYR A 189 -5.09 8.61 0.36
N ALA A 190 -4.15 7.91 -0.23
CA ALA A 190 -2.83 7.69 0.32
C ALA A 190 -1.79 8.12 -0.69
N TRP A 191 -0.58 8.35 -0.21
CA TRP A 191 0.55 8.63 -1.07
C TRP A 191 1.13 7.35 -1.65
N GLY A 192 1.55 7.42 -2.91
CA GLY A 192 2.46 6.47 -3.54
C GLY A 192 3.64 7.19 -4.18
N PHE A 193 4.57 6.42 -4.73
CA PHE A 193 5.73 6.90 -5.47
C PHE A 193 5.81 6.24 -6.85
N ASN A 194 6.01 7.05 -7.89
CA ASN A 194 6.11 6.61 -9.27
C ASN A 194 7.57 6.67 -9.72
N TYR A 195 8.16 5.52 -10.00
CA TYR A 195 9.56 5.37 -10.42
C TYR A 195 9.78 5.54 -11.93
N ILE A 196 8.74 5.70 -12.74
CA ILE A 196 8.88 6.19 -14.13
C ILE A 196 9.18 7.69 -14.12
N ARG A 197 8.61 8.44 -13.16
CA ARG A 197 8.68 9.91 -13.11
C ARG A 197 9.50 10.47 -11.94
N GLY A 198 9.90 9.64 -10.98
CA GLY A 198 10.59 10.05 -9.76
C GLY A 198 9.77 10.96 -8.87
N LYS A 199 8.45 10.73 -8.77
CA LYS A 199 7.54 11.64 -8.05
C LYS A 199 6.53 10.90 -7.20
N ALA A 200 6.27 11.46 -6.01
CA ALA A 200 5.16 11.05 -5.18
C ALA A 200 3.82 11.53 -5.78
N TYR A 201 2.76 10.73 -5.64
CA TYR A 201 1.42 11.05 -6.13
C TYR A 201 0.36 10.56 -5.14
N PRO A 202 -0.76 11.28 -4.97
CA PRO A 202 -1.90 10.77 -4.21
C PRO A 202 -2.73 9.82 -5.08
N SER A 203 -3.26 8.75 -4.47
CA SER A 203 -4.19 7.82 -5.12
C SER A 203 -5.23 7.33 -4.10
N PHE A 204 -6.41 6.91 -4.56
CA PHE A 204 -7.48 6.44 -3.69
C PHE A 204 -7.04 5.22 -2.88
N LYS A 205 -7.30 5.22 -1.56
CA LYS A 205 -6.93 4.10 -0.66
C LYS A 205 -7.61 2.79 -1.05
N GLY A 206 -8.79 2.88 -1.65
CA GLY A 206 -9.61 1.74 -2.07
C GLY A 206 -10.75 2.20 -2.97
N GLY A 207 -11.72 1.31 -3.18
CA GLY A 207 -12.84 1.54 -4.09
C GLY A 207 -12.75 0.70 -5.37
N PRO A 208 -13.71 0.87 -6.30
CA PRO A 208 -13.89 -0.01 -7.46
C PRO A 208 -12.78 0.14 -8.52
N GLN A 209 -11.97 1.20 -8.44
CA GLN A 209 -10.84 1.43 -9.33
C GLN A 209 -9.57 0.97 -8.62
N LEU A 210 -8.85 0.02 -9.23
CA LEU A 210 -7.56 -0.42 -8.74
C LEU A 210 -6.53 0.71 -8.91
N SER A 211 -5.91 1.10 -7.81
CA SER A 211 -4.60 1.73 -7.85
C SER A 211 -3.59 0.70 -8.35
N LEU A 212 -2.94 0.95 -9.48
CA LEU A 212 -1.87 0.11 -10.03
C LEU A 212 -0.59 0.31 -9.22
N SER A 213 -0.65 -0.02 -7.93
CA SER A 213 0.41 0.18 -6.96
C SER A 213 0.73 -1.17 -6.30
N ALA A 214 2.01 -1.46 -6.19
CA ALA A 214 2.54 -2.57 -5.41
C ALA A 214 3.05 -2.05 -4.05
N ILE A 215 3.63 -2.93 -3.25
CA ILE A 215 4.46 -2.55 -2.12
C ILE A 215 5.80 -3.27 -2.12
N ARG A 216 6.81 -2.59 -1.62
CA ARG A 216 8.09 -3.18 -1.23
C ARG A 216 8.27 -2.91 0.26
N PRO A 217 7.94 -3.88 1.12
CA PRO A 217 8.11 -3.72 2.55
C PRO A 217 9.55 -3.35 2.92
N VAL A 218 9.66 -2.51 3.93
CA VAL A 218 10.93 -2.01 4.44
C VAL A 218 10.98 -2.25 5.94
N ARG A 219 12.19 -2.39 6.47
CA ARG A 219 12.48 -2.39 7.90
C ARG A 219 13.73 -1.58 8.16
N THR A 220 13.92 -1.18 9.42
CA THR A 220 15.19 -0.57 9.84
C THR A 220 16.28 -1.63 9.85
N TRP A 221 17.46 -1.28 9.38
CA TRP A 221 18.63 -2.15 9.37
C TRP A 221 19.72 -1.58 10.28
N LYS A 222 20.27 -2.44 11.13
CA LYS A 222 21.46 -2.13 11.91
C LYS A 222 22.60 -3.00 11.43
N LYS A 223 23.83 -2.48 11.51
CA LYS A 223 25.03 -3.24 11.13
C LYS A 223 25.19 -4.55 11.93
N SER A 224 24.64 -4.62 13.14
CA SER A 224 24.54 -5.84 13.96
C SER A 224 23.76 -6.97 13.30
N ASP A 225 22.91 -6.64 12.34
CA ASP A 225 22.02 -7.58 11.67
C ASP A 225 22.68 -8.20 10.43
N ALA A 226 23.92 -7.81 10.12
CA ALA A 226 24.65 -8.34 8.98
C ALA A 226 25.02 -9.83 9.19
N PRO A 227 24.92 -10.68 8.15
CA PRO A 227 25.36 -12.07 8.22
C PRO A 227 26.83 -12.14 8.68
N GLY A 228 27.08 -12.82 9.80
CA GLY A 228 28.41 -12.95 10.41
C GLY A 228 28.72 -11.98 11.57
N SER A 229 27.79 -11.11 11.96
CA SER A 229 27.95 -10.19 13.11
C SER A 229 27.89 -10.87 14.48
N SER A 230 27.48 -12.14 14.57
CA SER A 230 27.43 -12.90 15.83
C SER A 230 28.74 -13.67 16.08
N ALA A 231 29.86 -12.95 16.22
CA ALA A 231 31.11 -13.53 16.71
C ALA A 231 32.02 -12.45 17.34
N LYS A 232 31.66 -11.97 18.54
CA LYS A 232 32.58 -11.46 19.58
C LYS A 232 31.81 -10.98 20.81
N ALA A 233 31.36 -11.91 21.65
CA ALA A 233 31.00 -11.62 23.03
C ALA A 233 30.98 -12.93 23.83
N ALA A 234 32.12 -13.61 23.92
CA ALA A 234 32.35 -14.63 24.93
C ALA A 234 33.84 -14.70 25.23
N GLY A 235 34.22 -14.29 26.44
CA GLY A 235 35.48 -14.64 27.06
C GLY A 235 36.56 -13.56 26.99
N GLU A 236 36.48 -12.56 27.86
CA GLU A 236 37.65 -12.20 28.67
C GLU A 236 37.21 -11.41 29.91
N ALA A 237 37.22 -12.10 31.06
CA ALA A 237 37.56 -11.55 32.36
C ALA A 237 37.58 -12.70 33.41
N PRO A 238 38.37 -12.60 34.48
CA PRO A 238 39.54 -11.74 34.72
C PRO A 238 40.88 -12.49 34.70
#